data_AF-A0A6P8SJK0-F1
#
_entry.id   AF-A0A6P8SJK0-F1
#
_cell.length_a   1.000
_cell.length_b   1.000
_cell.length_c   1.000
_cell.angle_alpha   90.00
_cell.angle_beta   90.00
_cell.angle_gamma   90.00
#
_symmetry.space_group_name_H-M   'P 1'
#
loop_
_entity.id
_entity.type
_entity.pdbx_description
1 polymer ?
#
loop_
_entity_poly.entity_id
_entity_poly.type
_entity_poly.pdbx_seq_one_letter_code
_entity_poly.pdbx_strand_id
1 'polypeptide(L)'
;MLIKSFCSQVEMIIWVAVTVTCHLCLGRHTPCRDPSEEDLEAQIGHRVPAYHLLIEKENITPDRELKKCPNALNQTSDLIQDTSISPWSFRVNEDPERYPRKIIEAYCLCKGCFTAPTEQDKSLISEPFLMSVPVLQKTRRCVKGHYKYRLRYVKIAQFCNCHLL
;
A
#
# COMPACT_ATOMS: atom_id res chain seq x y z
N MET A 1 20.57 -46.55 -51.38
CA MET A 1 19.61 -45.42 -51.40
C MET A 1 18.70 -45.40 -50.16
N LEU A 2 18.28 -46.55 -49.63
CA LEU A 2 17.39 -46.68 -48.46
C LEU A 2 17.94 -46.12 -47.14
N ILE A 3 19.24 -46.25 -46.85
CA ILE A 3 19.85 -45.79 -45.58
C ILE A 3 19.84 -44.25 -45.45
N LYS A 4 20.03 -43.52 -46.56
CA LYS A 4 19.95 -42.04 -46.58
C LYS A 4 18.53 -41.55 -46.33
N SER A 5 17.53 -42.24 -46.89
CA SER A 5 16.11 -41.95 -46.65
C SER A 5 15.73 -42.17 -45.19
N PHE A 6 16.23 -43.24 -44.58
CA PHE A 6 15.98 -43.56 -43.17
C PHE A 6 16.64 -42.54 -42.22
N CYS A 7 17.87 -42.12 -42.51
CA CYS A 7 18.59 -41.11 -41.71
C CYS A 7 17.90 -39.73 -41.75
N SER A 8 17.40 -39.32 -42.92
CA SER A 8 16.64 -38.08 -43.10
C SER A 8 15.30 -38.08 -42.37
N GLN A 9 14.62 -39.23 -42.33
CA GLN A 9 13.35 -39.39 -41.62
C GLN A 9 13.53 -39.40 -40.10
N VAL A 10 14.62 -39.98 -39.59
CA VAL A 10 14.98 -39.97 -38.16
C VAL A 10 15.34 -38.55 -37.71
N GLU A 11 16.10 -37.78 -38.49
CA GLU A 11 16.38 -36.36 -38.18
C GLU A 11 15.11 -35.52 -38.09
N MET A 12 14.18 -35.66 -39.04
CA MET A 12 12.88 -34.98 -39.02
C MET A 12 12.08 -35.27 -37.75
N ILE A 13 12.01 -36.54 -37.33
CA ILE A 13 11.28 -36.94 -36.12
C ILE A 13 11.94 -36.35 -34.87
N ILE A 14 13.27 -36.32 -34.81
CA ILE A 14 14.01 -35.70 -33.70
C ILE A 14 13.73 -34.20 -33.64
N TRP A 15 13.75 -33.49 -34.77
CA TRP A 15 13.44 -32.05 -34.82
C TRP A 15 12.00 -31.75 -34.39
N VAL A 16 11.02 -32.55 -34.82
CA VAL A 16 9.62 -32.41 -34.39
C VAL A 16 9.48 -32.72 -32.90
N ALA A 17 10.10 -33.78 -32.39
CA ALA A 17 10.06 -34.11 -30.97
C ALA A 17 10.72 -33.01 -30.12
N VAL A 18 11.87 -32.48 -30.53
CA VAL A 18 12.57 -31.40 -29.83
C VAL A 18 11.75 -30.11 -29.83
N THR A 19 11.14 -29.73 -30.96
CA THR A 19 10.30 -28.52 -31.04
C THR A 19 9.00 -28.64 -30.25
N VAL A 20 8.33 -29.79 -30.31
CA VAL A 20 7.13 -30.08 -29.51
C VAL A 20 7.47 -30.10 -28.02
N THR A 21 8.56 -30.76 -27.62
CA THR A 21 9.02 -30.78 -26.23
C THR A 21 9.46 -29.39 -25.76
N CYS A 22 10.10 -28.60 -26.62
CA CYS A 22 10.46 -27.21 -26.33
C CYS A 22 9.22 -26.35 -26.18
N HIS A 23 8.17 -26.51 -27.00
CA HIS A 23 6.89 -25.81 -26.85
C HIS A 23 6.10 -26.24 -25.59
N LEU A 24 6.20 -27.50 -25.18
CA LEU A 24 5.62 -28.03 -23.95
C LEU A 24 6.39 -27.58 -22.69
N CYS A 25 7.72 -27.47 -22.77
CA CYS A 25 8.58 -26.99 -21.69
C CYS A 25 8.59 -25.45 -21.57
N LEU A 26 8.44 -24.73 -22.69
CA LEU A 26 8.13 -23.30 -22.77
C LEU A 26 6.64 -23.04 -22.53
N GLY A 27 6.01 -23.85 -21.68
CA GLY A 27 4.73 -23.51 -21.07
C GLY A 27 4.84 -22.08 -20.57
N ARG A 28 4.11 -21.19 -21.23
CA ARG A 28 4.13 -19.74 -21.02
C ARG A 28 3.96 -19.49 -19.53
N HIS A 29 5.06 -19.24 -18.80
CA HIS A 29 5.02 -18.87 -17.40
C HIS A 29 4.24 -17.56 -17.35
N THR A 30 2.93 -17.68 -17.16
CA THR A 30 2.05 -16.52 -17.16
C THR A 30 2.42 -15.78 -15.89
N PRO A 31 2.93 -14.54 -15.99
CA PRO A 31 3.34 -13.81 -14.82
C PRO A 31 2.15 -13.71 -13.89
N CYS A 32 2.37 -14.03 -12.62
CA CYS A 32 1.31 -13.98 -11.63
C CYS A 32 0.76 -12.56 -11.57
N ARG A 33 -0.56 -12.42 -11.55
CA ARG A 33 -1.25 -11.12 -11.56
C ARG A 33 -1.89 -10.87 -10.22
N ASP A 34 -2.13 -9.60 -9.92
CA ASP A 34 -2.97 -9.27 -8.77
C ASP A 34 -4.43 -9.67 -9.07
N PRO A 35 -5.22 -10.08 -8.06
CA PRO A 35 -6.67 -10.13 -8.19
C PRO A 35 -7.26 -8.75 -8.55
N SER A 36 -8.51 -8.70 -8.98
CA SER A 36 -9.18 -7.41 -9.21
C SER A 36 -9.32 -6.64 -7.89
N GLU A 37 -9.44 -5.31 -7.96
CA GLU A 37 -9.67 -4.51 -6.75
C GLU A 37 -11.00 -4.88 -6.08
N GLU A 38 -12.04 -5.22 -6.87
CA GLU A 38 -13.33 -5.70 -6.37
C GLU A 38 -13.19 -7.02 -5.58
N ASP A 39 -12.40 -7.97 -6.07
CA ASP A 39 -12.15 -9.24 -5.36
C ASP A 39 -11.41 -9.01 -4.02
N LEU A 40 -10.47 -8.06 -4.01
CA LEU A 40 -9.72 -7.70 -2.80
C LEU A 40 -10.62 -6.97 -1.81
N GLU A 41 -11.47 -6.07 -2.28
CA GLU A 41 -12.47 -5.35 -1.50
C GLU A 41 -13.46 -6.31 -0.83
N ALA A 42 -14.05 -7.21 -1.62
CA ALA A 42 -14.96 -8.23 -1.12
C ALA A 42 -14.26 -9.12 -0.09
N GLN A 43 -13.00 -9.51 -0.33
CA GLN A 43 -12.23 -10.32 0.61
C GLN A 43 -12.00 -9.60 1.95
N ILE A 44 -11.56 -8.34 1.94
CA ILE A 44 -11.29 -7.61 3.19
C ILE A 44 -12.59 -7.29 3.92
N GLY A 45 -13.64 -6.87 3.21
CA GLY A 45 -14.94 -6.56 3.78
C GLY A 45 -15.62 -7.77 4.42
N HIS A 46 -15.46 -8.96 3.84
CA HIS A 46 -15.94 -10.19 4.44
C HIS A 46 -15.21 -10.55 5.74
N ARG A 47 -13.89 -10.32 5.81
CA ARG A 47 -13.08 -10.65 7.00
C ARG A 47 -13.18 -9.59 8.10
N VAL A 48 -13.30 -8.33 7.70
CA VAL A 48 -13.37 -7.17 8.59
C VAL A 48 -14.52 -6.28 8.08
N PRO A 49 -15.76 -6.53 8.54
CA PRO A 49 -16.89 -5.67 8.22
C PRO A 49 -16.59 -4.22 8.60
N ALA A 50 -17.03 -3.28 7.77
CA ALA A 50 -16.83 -1.84 7.97
C ALA A 50 -15.35 -1.39 8.07
N TYR A 51 -14.43 -2.12 7.45
CA TYR A 51 -13.00 -1.76 7.44
C TYR A 51 -12.71 -0.34 6.89
N HIS A 52 -13.55 0.16 5.98
CA HIS A 52 -13.43 1.50 5.39
C HIS A 52 -13.44 2.59 6.45
N LEU A 53 -14.20 2.45 7.54
CA LEU A 53 -14.24 3.40 8.66
C LEU A 53 -12.87 3.59 9.36
N LEU A 54 -11.94 2.65 9.18
CA LEU A 54 -10.60 2.70 9.78
C LEU A 54 -9.55 3.28 8.81
N ILE A 55 -9.85 3.31 7.50
CA ILE A 55 -8.89 3.64 6.44
C ILE A 55 -9.25 4.97 5.79
N GLU A 56 -10.51 5.15 5.44
CA GLU A 56 -10.99 6.30 4.67
C GLU A 56 -11.11 7.52 5.57
N LYS A 57 -10.67 8.66 5.02
CA LYS A 57 -10.82 9.97 5.63
C LYS A 57 -11.65 10.80 4.67
N GLU A 58 -12.93 10.96 4.97
CA GLU A 58 -13.83 11.75 4.14
C GLU A 58 -13.37 13.22 4.09
N ASN A 59 -13.53 13.85 2.92
CA ASN A 59 -13.23 15.27 2.70
C ASN A 59 -11.78 15.71 2.95
N ILE A 60 -10.83 14.77 3.04
CA ILE A 60 -9.40 15.07 3.16
C ILE A 60 -8.74 15.01 1.79
N THR A 61 -8.10 16.12 1.40
CA THR A 61 -7.17 16.14 0.26
C THR A 61 -5.74 16.02 0.78
N PRO A 62 -5.01 14.94 0.48
CA PRO A 62 -3.64 14.78 0.95
C PRO A 62 -2.69 15.70 0.20
N ASP A 63 -1.62 16.10 0.89
CA ASP A 63 -0.59 16.96 0.35
C ASP A 63 0.27 16.23 -0.69
N ARG A 64 0.64 16.97 -1.75
CA ARG A 64 1.62 16.51 -2.74
C ARG A 64 3.06 16.66 -2.23
N GLU A 65 3.30 17.70 -1.42
CA GLU A 65 4.59 18.02 -0.82
C GLU A 65 4.40 18.24 0.69
N LEU A 66 5.38 17.82 1.49
CA LEU A 66 5.32 17.98 2.93
C LEU A 66 5.31 19.45 3.32
N LYS A 67 4.27 19.85 4.06
CA LYS A 67 4.17 21.17 4.66
C LYS A 67 5.16 21.31 5.82
N LYS A 68 5.56 22.54 6.08
CA LYS A 68 6.43 22.90 7.21
C LYS A 68 5.60 23.22 8.46
N CYS A 69 6.23 23.18 9.63
CA CYS A 69 5.66 23.71 10.86
C CYS A 69 5.28 25.18 10.65
N PRO A 70 4.02 25.58 10.94
CA PRO A 70 3.63 26.99 10.87
C PRO A 70 4.31 27.79 11.99
N ASN A 71 4.50 29.09 11.76
CA ASN A 71 5.00 30.00 12.80
C ASN A 71 3.91 30.37 13.83
N ALA A 72 2.64 30.24 13.43
CA ALA A 72 1.48 30.51 14.25
C ALA A 72 0.31 29.57 13.89
N LEU A 73 -0.51 29.21 14.86
CA LEU A 73 -1.73 28.42 14.64
C LEU A 73 -2.79 29.23 13.87
N ASN A 74 -3.48 28.57 12.94
CA ASN A 74 -4.57 29.18 12.20
C ASN A 74 -5.89 29.02 12.98
N GLN A 75 -6.11 29.89 13.97
CA GLN A 75 -7.27 29.83 14.86
C GLN A 75 -8.62 30.03 14.16
N THR A 76 -8.61 30.56 12.94
CA THR A 76 -9.82 30.78 12.13
C THR A 76 -10.17 29.60 11.22
N SER A 77 -9.36 28.52 11.22
CA SER A 77 -9.66 27.33 10.45
C SER A 77 -10.74 26.50 11.12
N ASP A 78 -11.70 26.00 10.33
CA ASP A 78 -12.70 25.04 10.80
C ASP A 78 -12.12 23.62 10.94
N LEU A 79 -10.87 23.42 10.52
CA LEU A 79 -10.20 22.14 10.53
C LEU A 79 -9.43 21.93 11.84
N ILE A 80 -9.71 20.83 12.54
CA ILE A 80 -9.08 20.51 13.83
C ILE A 80 -7.55 20.43 13.70
N GLN A 81 -7.03 19.93 12.58
CA GLN A 81 -5.59 19.78 12.39
C GLN A 81 -4.83 21.12 12.34
N ASP A 82 -5.51 22.22 12.01
CA ASP A 82 -4.92 23.56 11.89
C ASP A 82 -4.99 24.34 13.22
N THR A 83 -5.91 23.95 14.11
CA THR A 83 -6.17 24.58 15.41
C THR A 83 -5.59 23.78 16.58
N SER A 84 -5.16 22.54 16.34
CA SER A 84 -4.47 21.69 17.31
C SER A 84 -3.14 22.28 17.76
N ILE A 85 -2.80 22.09 19.05
CA ILE A 85 -1.48 22.44 19.61
C ILE A 85 -0.34 21.58 19.03
N SER A 86 -0.65 20.41 18.49
CA SER A 86 0.25 19.54 17.74
C SER A 86 -0.29 19.41 16.32
N PRO A 87 -0.14 20.44 15.46
CA PRO A 87 -0.80 20.47 14.16
C PRO A 87 -0.25 19.40 13.22
N TRP A 88 -1.12 18.88 12.36
CA TRP A 88 -0.77 17.83 11.40
C TRP A 88 -1.33 18.14 10.02
N SER A 89 -0.82 17.44 9.02
CA SER A 89 -1.48 17.35 7.72
C SER A 89 -1.46 15.93 7.21
N PHE A 90 -1.95 15.71 6.00
CA PHE A 90 -2.15 14.36 5.48
C PHE A 90 -1.32 14.12 4.23
N ARG A 91 -0.81 12.90 4.08
CA ARG A 91 -0.10 12.44 2.89
C ARG A 91 -0.63 11.09 2.45
N VAL A 92 -0.29 10.70 1.22
CA VAL A 92 -0.58 9.36 0.72
C VAL A 92 0.51 8.40 1.21
N ASN A 93 0.13 7.40 2.03
CA ASN A 93 0.92 6.23 2.33
C ASN A 93 0.64 5.17 1.26
N GLU A 94 1.57 5.03 0.31
CA GLU A 94 1.45 4.10 -0.81
C GLU A 94 2.31 2.85 -0.60
N ASP A 95 1.71 1.68 -0.78
CA ASP A 95 2.40 0.39 -0.74
C ASP A 95 1.86 -0.51 -1.85
N PRO A 96 2.65 -0.78 -2.90
CA PRO A 96 2.21 -1.57 -4.05
C PRO A 96 1.97 -3.05 -3.69
N GLU A 97 2.45 -3.51 -2.53
CA GLU A 97 2.32 -4.90 -2.09
C GLU A 97 1.14 -5.09 -1.12
N ARG A 98 0.21 -4.13 -1.02
CA ARG A 98 -1.01 -4.27 -0.22
C ARG A 98 -2.26 -3.73 -0.91
N TYR A 99 -3.41 -4.10 -0.36
CA TYR A 99 -4.71 -3.50 -0.64
C TYR A 99 -5.37 -2.99 0.65
N PRO A 100 -5.96 -1.77 0.67
CA PRO A 100 -5.87 -0.78 -0.39
C PRO A 100 -4.44 -0.24 -0.54
N ARG A 101 -4.02 -0.03 -1.80
CA ARG A 101 -2.64 0.39 -2.13
C ARG A 101 -2.30 1.75 -1.55
N LYS A 102 -3.25 2.68 -1.57
CA LYS A 102 -3.11 4.05 -1.08
C LYS A 102 -3.97 4.22 0.17
N ILE A 103 -3.35 4.68 1.25
CA ILE A 103 -4.03 5.01 2.51
C ILE A 103 -3.63 6.44 2.87
N ILE A 104 -4.58 7.27 3.27
CA ILE A 104 -4.27 8.62 3.75
C ILE A 104 -3.79 8.52 5.20
N GLU A 105 -2.59 9.03 5.48
CA GLU A 105 -2.03 9.05 6.84
C GLU A 105 -1.65 10.47 7.27
N ALA A 106 -1.76 10.73 8.57
CA ALA A 106 -1.34 11.99 9.16
C ALA A 106 0.18 12.08 9.31
N TYR A 107 0.71 13.30 9.29
CA TYR A 107 2.08 13.60 9.67
C TYR A 107 2.14 14.91 10.42
N CYS A 108 2.95 14.96 11.47
CA CYS A 108 3.05 16.16 12.31
C CYS A 108 3.83 17.24 11.58
N LEU A 109 3.32 18.48 11.65
CA LEU A 109 3.99 19.63 11.05
C LEU A 109 5.16 20.10 11.92
N CYS A 110 5.02 19.96 13.24
CA CYS A 110 5.97 20.45 14.23
C CYS A 110 6.58 19.30 15.05
N LYS A 111 7.77 19.55 15.62
CA LYS A 111 8.41 18.62 16.57
C LYS A 111 7.96 18.87 18.01
N GLY A 112 7.83 20.14 18.38
CA GLY A 112 7.24 20.57 19.66
C GLY A 112 5.75 20.85 19.52
N CYS A 113 5.16 21.39 20.59
CA CYS A 113 3.75 21.75 20.61
C CYS A 113 3.57 23.23 20.90
N PHE A 114 2.47 23.80 20.43
CA PHE A 114 2.08 25.16 20.77
C PHE A 114 1.50 25.22 22.19
N THR A 115 1.98 26.16 22.99
CA THR A 115 1.41 26.52 24.30
C THR A 115 0.52 27.77 24.20
N ALA A 116 0.77 28.60 23.18
CA ALA A 116 -0.04 29.73 22.76
C ALA A 116 0.02 29.86 21.22
N PRO A 117 -0.82 30.68 20.57
CA PRO A 117 -0.95 30.67 19.10
C PRO A 117 0.34 30.91 18.33
N THR A 118 1.30 31.63 18.92
CA THR A 118 2.60 31.98 18.32
C THR A 118 3.78 31.43 19.12
N GLU A 119 3.52 30.62 20.16
CA GLU A 119 4.53 30.14 21.10
C GLU A 119 4.58 28.62 21.08
N GLN A 120 5.77 28.07 20.81
CA GLN A 120 6.02 26.64 20.83
C GLN A 120 6.95 26.26 21.98
N ASP A 121 6.54 25.26 22.75
CA ASP A 121 7.38 24.59 23.73
C ASP A 121 8.08 23.39 23.07
N LYS A 122 9.42 23.44 23.08
CA LYS A 122 10.29 22.39 22.51
C LYS A 122 10.59 21.25 23.49
N SER A 123 10.19 21.38 24.75
CA SER A 123 10.26 20.29 25.74
C SER A 123 9.10 19.29 25.57
N LEU A 124 8.02 19.71 24.91
CA LEU A 124 6.92 18.85 24.50
C LEU A 124 7.23 18.16 23.17
N ILE A 125 6.62 17.00 22.94
CA ILE A 125 6.72 16.24 21.69
C ILE A 125 5.36 16.21 21.02
N SER A 126 5.33 16.63 19.75
CA SER A 126 4.25 16.36 18.82
C SER A 126 4.54 15.06 18.06
N GLU A 127 3.84 13.98 18.41
CA GLU A 127 4.04 12.65 17.84
C GLU A 127 2.77 12.18 17.09
N PRO A 128 2.87 11.40 15.99
CA PRO A 128 1.71 10.84 15.32
C PRO A 128 1.03 9.76 16.18
N PHE A 129 -0.29 9.86 16.35
CA PHE A 129 -1.08 8.81 16.95
C PHE A 129 -1.37 7.69 15.93
N LEU A 130 -0.85 6.50 16.20
CA LEU A 130 -0.91 5.35 15.28
C LEU A 130 -2.09 4.42 15.61
N MET A 131 -3.02 4.27 14.65
CA MET A 131 -4.07 3.24 14.73
C MET A 131 -3.68 1.98 13.94
N SER A 132 -4.11 0.82 14.45
CA SER A 132 -3.99 -0.46 13.74
C SER A 132 -5.12 -0.58 12.72
N VAL A 133 -4.80 -0.52 11.42
CA VAL A 133 -5.80 -0.62 10.35
C VAL A 133 -5.65 -1.94 9.58
N PRO A 134 -6.76 -2.58 9.17
CA PRO A 134 -6.73 -3.82 8.41
C PRO A 134 -6.29 -3.57 6.97
N VAL A 135 -5.42 -4.42 6.43
CA VAL A 135 -5.01 -4.42 5.02
C VAL A 135 -4.87 -5.84 4.52
N LEU A 136 -4.97 -6.05 3.22
CA LEU A 136 -4.58 -7.28 2.58
C LEU A 136 -3.14 -7.15 2.07
N GLN A 137 -2.21 -7.90 2.65
CA GLN A 137 -0.82 -7.94 2.19
C GLN A 137 -0.64 -9.03 1.13
N LYS A 138 -0.03 -8.65 0.00
CA LYS A 138 0.41 -9.56 -1.05
C LYS A 138 1.44 -10.55 -0.52
N THR A 139 1.36 -11.79 -1.00
CA THR A 139 2.33 -12.83 -0.69
C THR A 139 3.01 -13.31 -1.95
N ARG A 140 4.17 -13.95 -1.81
CA ARG A 140 4.89 -14.58 -2.93
C ARG A 140 4.19 -15.82 -3.51
N ARG A 141 3.05 -16.24 -2.94
CA ARG A 141 2.34 -17.44 -3.41
C ARG A 141 1.43 -17.09 -4.58
N CYS A 142 1.60 -17.80 -5.69
CA CYS A 142 0.72 -17.72 -6.85
C CYS A 142 -0.24 -18.92 -6.87
N VAL A 143 -1.53 -18.68 -6.98
CA VAL A 143 -2.57 -19.72 -7.04
C VAL A 143 -3.49 -19.41 -8.21
N LYS A 144 -3.64 -20.37 -9.13
CA LYS A 144 -4.46 -20.20 -10.35
C LYS A 144 -4.14 -18.91 -11.13
N GLY A 145 -2.87 -18.52 -11.17
CA GLY A 145 -2.40 -17.32 -11.90
C GLY A 145 -2.51 -16.00 -11.12
N HIS A 146 -3.03 -16.00 -9.89
CA HIS A 146 -3.17 -14.80 -9.07
C HIS A 146 -2.35 -14.85 -7.77
N TYR A 147 -1.81 -13.70 -7.36
CA TYR A 147 -1.14 -13.58 -6.08
C TYR A 147 -2.13 -13.79 -4.94
N LYS A 148 -1.70 -14.55 -3.93
CA LYS A 148 -2.48 -14.73 -2.72
C LYS A 148 -2.23 -13.55 -1.78
N TYR A 149 -3.31 -12.99 -1.25
CA TYR A 149 -3.27 -11.95 -0.23
C TYR A 149 -3.66 -12.51 1.15
N ARG A 150 -3.16 -11.88 2.21
CA ARG A 150 -3.47 -12.24 3.61
C ARG A 150 -3.80 -11.00 4.40
N LEU A 151 -4.80 -11.11 5.28
CA LEU A 151 -5.14 -10.05 6.22
C LEU A 151 -3.95 -9.77 7.15
N ARG A 152 -3.61 -8.50 7.29
CA ARG A 152 -2.62 -7.95 8.21
C ARG A 152 -3.18 -6.67 8.82
N TYR A 153 -2.57 -6.24 9.92
CA TYR A 153 -2.84 -4.95 10.53
C TYR A 153 -1.57 -4.12 10.47
N VAL A 154 -1.66 -2.93 9.92
CA VAL A 154 -0.54 -1.98 9.79
C VAL A 154 -0.83 -0.74 10.63
N LYS A 155 0.24 -0.05 11.06
CA LYS A 155 0.13 1.18 11.82
C LYS A 155 0.02 2.36 10.85
N ILE A 156 -1.09 3.09 10.93
CA ILE A 156 -1.35 4.28 10.13
C ILE A 156 -1.60 5.45 11.08
N ALA A 157 -0.90 6.55 10.84
CA ALA A 157 -1.07 7.78 11.60
C ALA A 157 -2.41 8.45 11.27
N GLN A 158 -3.10 8.93 12.30
CA GLN A 158 -4.48 9.44 12.16
C GLN A 158 -4.57 10.93 12.48
N PHE A 159 -3.81 11.36 13.48
CA PHE A 159 -3.60 12.74 13.88
C PHE A 159 -2.26 12.83 14.63
N CYS A 160 -1.91 14.01 15.13
CA CYS A 160 -0.78 14.19 16.04
C CYS A 160 -1.24 14.57 17.43
N ASN A 161 -0.65 13.94 18.44
CA ASN A 161 -0.87 14.26 19.85
C ASN A 161 0.36 14.96 20.43
N CYS A 162 0.12 15.73 21.48
CA CYS A 162 1.18 16.35 22.27
C CYS A 162 1.39 15.58 23.57
N HIS A 163 2.64 15.32 23.96
CA HIS A 163 2.96 14.70 25.24
C HIS A 163 4.29 15.20 25.81
N LEU A 164 4.54 14.91 27.09
CA LEU A 164 5.81 15.15 27.77
C LEU A 164 6.85 14.08 27.38
N LEU A 165 8.11 14.50 27.35
CA LEU A 165 9.27 13.64 27.09
C LEU A 165 9.58 12.72 28.27
#